data_AF-A0A3S3M0V9-F1
#
_entry.id   AF-A0A3S3M0V9-F1
#
_cell.length_a   1.000
_cell.length_b   1.000
_cell.length_c   1.000
_cell.angle_alpha   90.00
_cell.angle_beta   90.00
_cell.angle_gamma   90.00
#
_symmetry.space_group_name_H-M   'P 1'
#
loop_
_entity.id
_entity.type
_entity.pdbx_description
1 polymer ?
#
loop_
_entity_poly.entity_id
_entity_poly.type
_entity_poly.pdbx_seq_one_letter_code
_entity_poly.pdbx_strand_id
1 'polypeptide(L)' 'MNMNQLINMLIRMVMQKLMNFGIRKGTQLAAGKGKPAAEMTPAERKAAREMRAAVKRARQAARITRRIR' A
#
# COMPACT_ATOMS: atom_id res chain seq x y z
N MET A 1 23.46 29.44 8.42
CA MET A 1 22.99 28.04 8.23
C MET A 1 21.66 27.92 8.95
N ASN A 2 20.58 27.71 8.19
CA ASN A 2 19.24 28.06 8.62
C ASN A 2 18.62 26.97 9.52
N MET A 3 18.26 27.36 10.75
CA MET A 3 17.48 26.55 11.69
C MET A 3 16.23 25.92 11.04
N ASN A 4 15.63 26.61 10.07
CA ASN A 4 14.49 26.12 9.31
C ASN A 4 14.80 24.87 8.46
N GLN A 5 16.03 24.75 7.95
CA GLN A 5 16.45 23.55 7.20
C GLN A 5 16.60 22.35 8.13
N LEU A 6 17.07 22.57 9.37
CA LEU A 6 17.16 21.53 10.38
C LEU A 6 15.78 21.00 10.77
N ILE A 7 14.82 21.90 10.99
CA ILE A 7 13.42 21.54 11.34
C ILE A 7 12.74 20.81 10.18
N ASN A 8 12.88 21.32 8.95
CA ASN A 8 12.31 20.67 7.77
C ASN A 8 12.91 19.28 7.52
N MET A 9 14.20 19.12 7.79
CA MET A 9 14.88 17.84 7.68
C MET A 9 14.45 16.86 8.78
N LEU A 10 14.26 17.35 10.01
CA LEU A 10 13.76 16.56 11.14
C LEU A 10 12.32 16.07 10.92
N ILE A 11 11.42 16.98 10.54
CA ILE A 11 10.02 16.65 10.23
C ILE A 11 9.95 15.63 9.09
N ARG A 12 10.75 15.82 8.03
CA ARG A 12 10.82 14.84 6.92
C ARG A 12 11.33 13.49 7.38
N MET A 13 12.38 13.44 8.19
CA MET A 13 12.90 12.17 8.72
C MET A 13 11.89 11.45 9.61
N VAL A 14 11.19 12.19 10.48
CA VAL A 14 10.16 11.63 11.37
C VAL A 14 8.96 11.15 10.55
N MET A 15 8.47 11.94 9.60
CA MET A 15 7.37 11.54 8.72
C MET A 15 7.71 10.36 7.84
N GLN A 16 8.92 10.31 7.25
CA GLN A 16 9.37 9.15 6.47
C GLN A 16 9.49 7.91 7.35
N LYS A 17 10.06 8.01 8.55
CA LYS A 17 10.14 6.87 9.49
C LYS A 17 8.77 6.43 9.97
N LEU A 18 7.84 7.35 10.25
CA LEU A 18 6.47 7.06 10.66
C LEU A 18 5.65 6.44 9.53
N MET A 19 5.76 6.93 8.29
CA MET A 19 5.14 6.31 7.14
C MET A 19 5.75 4.94 6.84
N ASN A 20 7.08 4.79 6.85
CA ASN A 20 7.71 3.51 6.61
C ASN A 20 7.37 2.50 7.70
N PHE A 21 7.27 2.91 8.96
CA PHE A 21 6.87 2.05 10.07
C PHE A 21 5.37 1.78 10.08
N GLY A 22 4.55 2.77 9.77
CA GLY A 22 3.09 2.69 9.71
C GLY A 22 2.60 1.89 8.49
N ILE A 23 3.29 1.99 7.36
CA ILE A 23 3.07 1.12 6.19
C ILE A 23 3.62 -0.26 6.49
N ARG A 24 4.84 -0.43 7.02
CA ARG A 24 5.37 -1.78 7.30
C ARG A 24 4.56 -2.52 8.36
N LYS A 25 4.20 -1.89 9.48
CA LYS A 25 3.29 -2.51 10.47
C LYS A 25 1.85 -2.56 10.00
N GLY A 26 1.34 -1.51 9.35
CA GLY A 26 -0.03 -1.46 8.83
C GLY A 26 -0.27 -2.47 7.73
N THR A 27 0.69 -2.68 6.83
CA THR A 27 0.66 -3.72 5.80
C THR A 27 1.02 -5.08 6.35
N GLN A 28 1.90 -5.25 7.34
CA GLN A 28 2.13 -6.57 7.93
C GLN A 28 0.93 -7.04 8.76
N LEU A 29 0.21 -6.11 9.40
CA LEU A 29 -1.07 -6.36 10.06
C LEU A 29 -2.20 -6.56 9.03
N ALA A 30 -2.26 -5.75 7.97
CA ALA A 30 -3.29 -5.83 6.91
C ALA A 30 -3.03 -6.88 5.83
N ALA A 31 -1.80 -7.39 5.69
CA ALA A 31 -1.43 -8.47 4.79
C ALA A 31 -1.40 -9.82 5.53
N GLY A 32 -1.18 -9.82 6.85
CA GLY A 32 -1.37 -11.01 7.69
C GLY A 32 -2.85 -11.37 7.89
N LYS A 33 -3.73 -10.37 7.87
CA LYS A 33 -5.19 -10.52 7.77
C LYS A 33 -5.72 -9.38 6.92
N GLY A 34 -6.09 -9.64 5.66
CA GLY A 34 -6.85 -8.66 4.88
C GLY A 34 -8.03 -8.19 5.72
N LYS A 35 -8.16 -6.88 5.98
CA LYS A 35 -9.27 -6.32 6.77
C LYS A 35 -10.58 -7.02 6.36
N PRO A 36 -11.39 -7.57 7.30
CA PRO A 36 -12.73 -8.03 6.97
C PRO A 36 -13.46 -6.90 6.23
N ALA A 37 -14.24 -7.22 5.19
CA ALA A 37 -14.95 -6.20 4.40
C ALA A 37 -15.82 -5.25 5.28
N ALA A 38 -16.15 -5.70 6.49
CA ALA A 38 -16.83 -4.96 7.54
C ALA A 38 -16.07 -3.72 8.05
N GLU A 39 -14.75 -3.76 8.15
CA GLU A 39 -13.91 -2.66 8.72
C GLU A 39 -13.31 -1.73 7.67
N MET A 40 -13.60 -1.97 6.39
CA MET A 40 -13.11 -1.11 5.30
C MET A 40 -14.01 0.12 5.16
N THR A 41 -13.39 1.30 5.15
CA THR A 41 -14.08 2.54 4.77
C THR A 41 -14.58 2.44 3.32
N PRO A 42 -15.62 3.21 2.91
CA PRO A 42 -16.14 3.17 1.54
C PRO A 42 -15.07 3.42 0.47
N ALA A 43 -14.11 4.30 0.77
CA ALA A 43 -12.96 4.60 -0.09
C ALA A 43 -12.01 3.40 -0.23
N GLU A 44 -11.67 2.74 0.88
CA GLU A 44 -10.84 1.53 0.87
C GLU A 44 -11.51 0.35 0.13
N ARG A 45 -12.83 0.20 0.24
CA ARG A 45 -13.58 -0.82 -0.53
C ARG A 45 -13.52 -0.57 -2.03
N LYS A 46 -13.55 0.69 -2.47
CA LYS A 46 -13.42 1.05 -3.89
C LYS A 46 -12.02 0.71 -4.41
N ALA A 47 -10.97 1.16 -3.70
CA ALA A 47 -9.59 0.87 -4.05
C ALA A 47 -9.31 -0.65 -4.08
N ALA A 48 -9.85 -1.41 -3.13
CA ALA A 48 -9.69 -2.87 -3.10
C ALA A 48 -10.38 -3.57 -4.28
N ARG A 49 -11.55 -3.09 -4.71
CA ARG A 49 -12.25 -3.63 -5.89
C ARG A 49 -11.47 -3.36 -7.18
N GLU A 50 -10.94 -2.14 -7.34
CA GLU A 50 -10.11 -1.76 -8.47
C GLU A 50 -8.81 -2.59 -8.53
N MET A 51 -8.13 -2.74 -7.39
CA MET A 51 -6.96 -3.61 -7.23
C MET A 51 -7.28 -5.07 -7.62
N ARG A 52 -8.38 -5.65 -7.10
CA ARG A 52 -8.79 -7.03 -7.44
C ARG A 52 -9.04 -7.19 -8.94
N ALA A 53 -9.67 -6.20 -9.58
CA ALA A 53 -9.91 -6.23 -11.02
C ALA A 53 -8.60 -6.17 -11.83
N ALA A 54 -7.66 -5.30 -11.45
CA ALA A 54 -6.35 -5.22 -12.07
C ALA A 54 -5.56 -6.53 -11.92
N VAL A 55 -5.53 -7.09 -10.71
CA VAL A 55 -4.87 -8.38 -10.43
C VAL A 55 -5.49 -9.52 -11.23
N LYS A 56 -6.81 -9.55 -11.40
CA LYS A 56 -7.50 -10.58 -12.20
C LYS A 56 -7.07 -10.54 -13.66
N ARG A 57 -6.99 -9.35 -14.26
CA ARG A 57 -6.52 -9.17 -15.64
C ARG A 57 -5.05 -9.55 -15.79
N ALA A 58 -4.20 -9.12 -14.85
CA ALA A 58 -2.79 -9.49 -14.85
C ALA A 58 -2.58 -11.01 -14.76
N ARG A 59 -3.35 -11.69 -13.90
CA ARG A 59 -3.33 -13.16 -13.79
C ARG A 59 -3.79 -13.85 -15.09
N GLN A 60 -4.78 -13.30 -15.78
CA GLN A 60 -5.23 -13.84 -17.07
C GLN A 60 -4.13 -13.70 -18.13
N ALA A 61 -3.53 -12.52 -18.26
CA ALA A 61 -2.41 -12.28 -19.16
C ALA A 61 -1.25 -13.23 -18.85
N ALA A 62 -0.85 -13.34 -17.57
CA ALA A 62 0.22 -14.24 -17.15
C ALA A 62 -0.09 -15.72 -17.46
N ARG A 63 -1.34 -16.16 -17.34
CA ARG A 63 -1.74 -17.53 -17.72
C ARG A 63 -1.62 -17.78 -19.22
N ILE A 64 -1.99 -16.80 -20.04
CA ILE A 64 -1.84 -16.89 -21.50
C ILE A 64 -0.35 -16.96 -21.85
N THR A 65 0.46 -16.04 -21.32
CA THR A 65 1.91 -16.04 -21.52
C THR A 65 2.55 -17.37 -21.10
N ARG A 66 2.11 -17.95 -19.97
CA ARG A 66 2.61 -19.25 -19.48
C ARG A 66 2.21 -20.44 -20.35
N ARG A 67 1.17 -20.33 -21.17
CA ARG A 67 0.76 -21.39 -22.11
C ARG A 67 1.43 -21.27 -23.47
N ILE A 68 1.92 -20.07 -23.80
CA ILE A 68 2.60 -19.79 -25.08
C ILE A 68 4.10 -20.10 -24.99
N ARG A 69 4.70 -19.97 -23.80
CA ARG A 69 6.06 -20.47 -23.52
C ARG A 69 6.04 -21.98 -23.30
#